data_AF-A0ABD2A874-F1
#
_entry.id   AF-A0ABD2A874-F1
#
_cell.length_a   1.000
_cell.length_b   1.000
_cell.length_c   1.000
_cell.angle_alpha   90.00
_cell.angle_beta   90.00
_cell.angle_gamma   90.00
#
_symmetry.space_group_name_H-M   'P 1'
#
loop_
_entity.id
_entity.type
_entity.pdbx_description
1 polymer ?
#
loop_
_entity_poly.entity_id
_entity_poly.type
_entity_poly.pdbx_seq_one_letter_code
_entity_poly.pdbx_strand_id
1 'polypeptide(L)'
;MPCVTACDCHPIGASGKTCNQNTGQCPCKDGVTGTTCNRCARGYQQSRSHIAPCIKIPRVVQTQGTAGEESGEHEDEDDERGYDGRAGK
;
A
#
# COMPACT_ATOMS: atom_id res chain seq x y z
N MET A 1 -24.19 -31.71 -6.28
CA MET A 1 -24.44 -30.28 -5.96
C MET A 1 -23.29 -29.48 -6.52
N PRO A 2 -23.52 -28.42 -7.30
CA PRO A 2 -22.42 -27.62 -7.83
C PRO A 2 -21.74 -26.90 -6.67
N CYS A 3 -20.41 -26.83 -6.72
CA CYS A 3 -19.61 -26.08 -5.76
C CYS A 3 -19.85 -24.59 -6.01
N VAL A 4 -20.88 -24.02 -5.39
CA VAL A 4 -21.02 -22.56 -5.32
C VAL A 4 -19.94 -22.08 -4.37
N THR A 5 -18.81 -21.65 -4.90
CA THR A 5 -17.81 -20.93 -4.13
C THR A 5 -18.47 -19.67 -3.61
N ALA A 6 -18.57 -19.54 -2.29
CA ALA A 6 -19.12 -18.34 -1.69
C ALA A 6 -18.28 -17.12 -2.12
N CYS A 7 -18.93 -16.07 -2.60
CA CYS A 7 -18.27 -14.83 -2.98
C CYS A 7 -17.73 -14.14 -1.71
N ASP A 8 -16.44 -14.27 -1.44
CA ASP A 8 -15.78 -13.60 -0.30
C ASP A 8 -15.33 -12.17 -0.67
N CYS A 9 -16.28 -11.34 -1.13
CA CYS A 9 -15.97 -9.98 -1.54
C CYS A 9 -15.64 -9.10 -0.32
N HIS A 10 -14.51 -8.40 -0.36
CA HIS A 10 -14.04 -7.56 0.74
C HIS A 10 -15.04 -6.42 1.02
N PRO A 11 -15.55 -6.26 2.26
CA PRO A 11 -16.69 -5.38 2.55
C PRO A 11 -16.40 -3.90 2.32
N ILE A 12 -15.13 -3.49 2.40
CA ILE A 12 -14.72 -2.10 2.19
C ILE A 12 -14.30 -1.87 0.73
N GLY A 13 -13.66 -2.88 0.12
CA GLY A 13 -12.99 -2.78 -1.19
C GLY A 13 -13.88 -3.15 -2.38
N ALA A 14 -14.91 -3.95 -2.15
CA ALA A 14 -15.92 -4.27 -3.14
C ALA A 14 -17.11 -3.30 -3.07
N SER A 15 -17.73 -3.05 -4.21
CA SER A 15 -18.97 -2.28 -4.34
C SER A 15 -20.22 -3.13 -4.04
N GLY A 16 -20.06 -4.45 -3.91
CA GLY A 16 -21.14 -5.38 -3.62
C GLY A 16 -20.64 -6.74 -3.16
N LYS A 17 -21.57 -7.56 -2.67
CA LYS A 17 -21.31 -8.93 -2.20
C LYS A 17 -21.47 -9.98 -3.30
N THR A 18 -22.05 -9.59 -4.44
CA THR A 18 -22.27 -10.47 -5.59
C THR A 18 -21.04 -10.48 -6.48
N CYS A 19 -20.38 -11.63 -6.62
CA CYS A 19 -19.30 -11.83 -7.56
C CYS A 19 -19.81 -12.40 -8.89
N ASN A 20 -19.00 -12.26 -9.94
CA ASN A 20 -19.28 -12.86 -11.24
C ASN A 20 -19.30 -14.39 -11.10
N GLN A 21 -20.40 -15.04 -11.48
CA GLN A 21 -20.57 -16.48 -11.31
C GLN A 21 -19.64 -17.32 -12.20
N ASN A 22 -19.12 -16.75 -13.30
CA ASN A 22 -18.25 -17.45 -14.24
C ASN A 22 -16.77 -17.31 -13.88
N THR A 23 -16.37 -16.18 -13.27
CA THR A 23 -14.96 -15.88 -12.96
C THR A 23 -14.65 -15.80 -11.47
N GLY A 24 -15.67 -15.71 -10.61
CA GLY A 24 -15.52 -15.43 -9.18
C GLY A 24 -15.10 -13.99 -8.87
N GLN A 25 -14.99 -13.12 -9.87
CA GLN A 25 -14.50 -11.75 -9.69
C GLN A 25 -15.56 -10.86 -9.03
N CYS A 26 -15.20 -10.26 -7.91
CA CYS A 26 -16.01 -9.25 -7.22
C CYS A 26 -15.92 -7.88 -7.94
N PRO A 27 -17.00 -7.08 -7.90
CA PRO A 27 -16.99 -5.72 -8.42
C PRO A 27 -16.20 -4.82 -7.46
N CYS A 28 -14.98 -4.44 -7.85
CA CYS A 28 -14.09 -3.63 -7.00
C CYS A 28 -14.38 -2.13 -7.12
N LYS A 29 -14.10 -1.39 -6.04
CA LYS A 29 -14.11 0.08 -6.03
C LYS A 29 -12.89 0.66 -6.74
N ASP A 30 -12.92 1.97 -6.98
CA ASP A 30 -11.83 2.69 -7.63
C ASP A 30 -10.50 2.48 -6.88
N GLY A 31 -9.44 2.16 -7.62
CA GLY A 31 -8.14 1.89 -7.03
C GLY A 31 -8.00 0.58 -6.26
N VAL A 32 -9.02 -0.28 -6.23
CA VAL A 32 -8.98 -1.60 -5.59
C VAL A 32 -8.84 -2.70 -6.65
N THR A 33 -8.10 -3.76 -6.35
CA THR A 33 -7.87 -4.88 -7.26
C THR A 33 -7.86 -6.23 -6.52
N GLY A 34 -7.75 -7.32 -7.28
CA GLY A 34 -7.85 -8.71 -6.81
C GLY A 34 -9.24 -9.31 -7.00
N THR A 35 -9.32 -10.65 -7.00
CA THR A 35 -10.58 -11.40 -7.20
C THR A 35 -11.64 -11.04 -6.17
N THR A 36 -11.22 -10.80 -4.92
CA THR A 36 -12.06 -10.43 -3.79
C THR A 36 -11.99 -8.95 -3.42
N CYS A 37 -11.30 -8.12 -4.20
CA CYS A 37 -11.11 -6.69 -3.93
C CYS A 37 -10.42 -6.39 -2.59
N ASN A 38 -9.39 -7.17 -2.25
CA ASN A 38 -8.70 -7.14 -0.96
C ASN A 38 -7.40 -6.31 -0.94
N ARG A 39 -7.00 -5.68 -2.05
CA ARG A 39 -5.76 -4.90 -2.14
C ARG A 39 -5.91 -3.68 -3.03
N CYS A 40 -5.08 -2.65 -2.84
CA CYS A 40 -5.04 -1.50 -3.73
C CYS A 40 -4.29 -1.83 -5.03
N ALA A 41 -4.72 -1.22 -6.14
CA ALA A 41 -4.04 -1.25 -7.41
C ALA A 41 -2.69 -0.51 -7.33
N ARG A 42 -1.79 -0.79 -8.26
CA ARG A 42 -0.50 -0.08 -8.33
C ARG A 42 -0.74 1.42 -8.48
N GLY A 43 0.00 2.21 -7.70
CA GLY A 43 -0.19 3.67 -7.65
C GLY A 43 -1.34 4.13 -6.76
N TYR A 44 -1.96 3.23 -5.99
CA TYR A 44 -2.93 3.56 -4.94
C TYR A 44 -2.45 3.07 -3.58
N GLN A 45 -2.82 3.78 -2.51
CA GLN A 45 -2.50 3.44 -1.13
C GLN A 45 -3.76 3.30 -0.29
N GLN A 46 -3.69 2.52 0.79
CA GLN A 46 -4.81 2.37 1.72
C GLN A 46 -5.06 3.68 2.48
N SER A 47 -6.31 4.15 2.45
CA SER A 47 -6.75 5.32 3.18
C SER A 47 -7.55 4.91 4.42
N ARG A 48 -7.76 5.85 5.34
CA ARG A 48 -8.62 5.63 6.53
C ARG A 48 -10.12 5.81 6.25
N SER A 49 -10.51 6.03 4.99
CA SER A 49 -11.90 6.20 4.60
C SER A 49 -12.56 4.87 4.24
N HIS A 50 -13.70 4.58 4.87
CA HIS A 50 -14.55 3.44 4.53
C HIS A 50 -15.28 3.63 3.17
N ILE A 51 -15.39 4.88 2.70
CA ILE A 51 -15.99 5.20 1.39
C ILE A 51 -14.96 4.90 0.29
N ALA A 52 -13.75 5.44 0.42
CA ALA A 52 -12.66 5.31 -0.55
C ALA A 52 -11.43 4.67 0.10
N PRO A 53 -11.36 3.33 0.20
CA PRO A 53 -10.26 2.65 0.89
C PRO A 53 -8.93 2.75 0.16
N CYS A 54 -8.92 3.00 -1.15
CA CYS A 54 -7.71 3.15 -1.93
C CYS A 54 -7.70 4.53 -2.59
N ILE A 55 -6.69 5.34 -2.30
CA ILE A 55 -6.51 6.68 -2.90
C ILE A 55 -5.27 6.69 -3.79
N LYS A 56 -5.34 7.39 -4.93
CA LYS A 56 -4.23 7.49 -5.87
C LYS A 56 -3.08 8.25 -5.21
N ILE A 57 -1.88 7.69 -5.29
CA ILE A 57 -0.66 8.33 -4.78
C ILE A 57 -0.37 9.53 -5.69
N PRO A 58 -0.50 10.77 -5.19
CA PRO A 58 -0.07 11.92 -5.96
C PRO A 58 1.44 11.82 -6.15
N ARG A 59 1.94 12.12 -7.36
CA ARG A 59 3.38 12.09 -7.70
C ARG A 59 4.18 13.23 -7.03
N VAL A 60 3.78 13.65 -5.84
CA VAL A 60 4.49 14.67 -5.06
C VAL A 60 5.38 13.94 -4.08
N VAL A 61 6.68 14.18 -4.28
CA VAL A 61 7.84 13.82 -3.45
C VAL A 61 7.50 13.22 -2.08
N GLN A 62 7.98 11.99 -1.91
CA GLN A 62 8.25 11.28 -0.65
C GLN A 62 8.27 12.18 0.59
N THR A 63 7.34 11.97 1.53
CA THR A 63 7.58 11.99 3.00
C THR A 63 6.26 11.74 3.74
N GLN A 64 6.26 10.70 4.58
CA GLN A 64 5.32 10.37 5.68
C GLN A 64 3.97 9.70 5.33
N GLY A 65 3.91 8.37 5.55
CA GLY A 65 2.67 7.61 5.73
C GLY A 65 2.77 6.12 5.38
N THR A 66 3.02 5.28 6.40
CA THR A 66 2.99 3.80 6.44
C THR A 66 1.79 3.19 5.67
N ALA A 67 1.84 2.05 4.98
CA ALA A 67 2.57 0.80 5.25
C ALA A 67 2.73 -0.04 3.97
N GLY A 68 3.88 -0.71 3.86
CA GLY A 68 4.12 -1.82 2.94
C GLY A 68 5.10 -1.51 1.81
N GLU A 69 6.41 -1.53 2.09
CA GLU A 69 7.41 -2.41 1.48
C GLU A 69 8.79 -2.06 2.06
N GLU A 70 9.43 -3.05 2.66
CA GLU A 70 10.79 -3.04 3.21
C GLU A 70 11.82 -2.86 2.07
N SER A 71 12.85 -2.02 2.26
CA SER A 71 14.26 -2.21 1.83
C SER A 71 14.98 -0.87 1.62
N GLY A 72 16.12 -0.68 2.31
CA GLY A 72 17.17 0.27 1.92
C GLY A 72 17.74 1.08 3.09
N GLU A 73 18.88 0.63 3.63
CA GLU A 73 19.69 1.27 4.67
C GLU A 73 19.99 2.76 4.40
N HIS A 74 19.83 3.61 5.42
CA HIS A 74 20.42 4.96 5.45
C HIS A 74 21.59 4.87 6.44
N GLU A 75 22.81 4.81 5.92
CA GLU A 75 24.00 5.05 6.73
C GLU A 75 24.19 6.57 6.74
N ASP A 76 23.87 7.20 7.88
CA ASP A 76 24.02 8.64 8.10
C ASP A 76 25.51 9.02 8.06
N GLU A 77 25.90 9.87 7.11
CA GLU A 77 27.20 10.54 7.08
C GLU A 77 27.08 11.94 7.73
N ASP A 78 28.20 12.41 8.31
CA ASP A 78 28.49 13.76 8.82
C ASP A 78 28.27 14.09 10.33
N ASP A 79 29.37 14.04 11.11
CA ASP A 79 29.77 15.19 11.95
C ASP A 79 31.31 15.32 11.91
N GLU A 80 31.81 16.21 11.05
CA GLU A 80 33.17 16.74 11.14
C GLU A 80 33.31 17.59 12.41
N ARG A 81 34.12 17.12 13.37
CA ARG A 81 34.66 17.99 14.42
C ARG A 81 36.16 17.86 14.52
N GLY A 82 36.85 18.73 13.78
CA GLY A 82 38.25 19.03 13.98
C GLY A 82 38.53 19.54 15.40
N TYR A 83 39.62 19.04 15.99
CA TYR A 83 40.33 19.73 17.05
C TYR A 83 41.83 19.74 16.71
N ASP A 84 42.34 20.95 16.56
CA ASP A 84 43.70 21.29 16.26
C ASP A 84 44.68 20.92 17.40
N GLY A 85 45.89 20.49 17.01
CA GLY A 85 47.12 20.78 17.73
C GLY A 85 47.72 19.65 18.60
N ARG A 86 48.89 19.13 18.20
CA ARG A 86 50.21 19.65 18.61
C ARG A 86 51.33 18.65 18.26
N ALA A 87 52.28 19.09 17.44
CA ALA A 87 53.56 18.42 17.23
C ALA A 87 54.44 18.51 18.48
N GLY A 88 55.16 17.43 18.82
CA GLY A 88 56.12 17.49 19.92
C GLY A 88 56.87 16.21 20.27
N LYS A 89 57.94 15.97 19.49
CA LYS A 89 59.26 15.47 19.91
C LYS A 89 59.48 13.99 20.22
#